data_AF-A0AAU2XBJ4-F1
#
_entry.id   AF-A0AAU2XBJ4-F1
#
_cell.length_a   1.000
_cell.length_b   1.000
_cell.length_c   1.000
_cell.angle_alpha   90.00
_cell.angle_beta   90.00
_cell.angle_gamma   90.00
#
_symmetry.space_group_name_H-M   'P 1'
#
loop_
_entity.id
_entity.type
_entity.pdbx_description
1 polymer ?
#
loop_
_entity_poly.entity_id
_entity_poly.type
_entity_poly.pdbx_seq_one_letter_code
_entity_poly.pdbx_strand_id
1 'polypeptide(L)'
;MDVNAWIAAFSAAVAVGALTMAWTAVRAANAQTAFELARGLQDKLISPDIAATRDRLEAYRLGPRPTPDATRAVVHDYFVMLWAFEHANVGRESLVRRRRVNRTGPAVRFLDTSIRWHLEHWATVWPRLRSRVVDTLGEPLDDHQSIPGLLDLTDAVLGPTAAVRELRQQIEAEQAAHTPRPLLPRHTP
;
A
#
# COMPACT_ATOMS: atom_id res chain seq x y z
N MET A 1 42.69 -43.47 20.84
CA MET A 1 41.76 -42.53 20.17
C MET A 1 40.83 -43.35 19.29
N ASP A 2 39.51 -43.21 19.47
CA ASP A 2 38.51 -44.00 18.75
C ASP A 2 38.28 -43.41 17.35
N VAL A 3 38.55 -44.19 16.31
CA VAL A 3 38.40 -43.79 14.90
C VAL A 3 36.94 -43.40 14.60
N ASN A 4 35.98 -44.03 15.27
CA ASN A 4 34.56 -43.73 15.08
C ASN A 4 34.19 -42.35 15.62
N ALA A 5 34.80 -41.92 16.73
CA ALA A 5 34.58 -40.58 17.29
C ALA A 5 35.10 -39.48 16.34
N TRP A 6 36.23 -39.73 15.66
CA TRP A 6 36.78 -38.82 14.66
C TRP A 6 35.90 -38.72 13.41
N ILE A 7 35.42 -39.85 12.89
CA ILE A 7 34.51 -39.88 11.75
C ILE A 7 33.22 -39.13 12.10
N ALA A 8 32.63 -39.40 13.28
CA ALA A 8 31.42 -38.74 13.73
C ALA A 8 31.60 -37.21 13.88
N ALA A 9 32.71 -36.76 14.47
CA ALA A 9 33.01 -35.34 14.62
C ALA A 9 33.21 -34.64 13.26
N PHE A 10 33.90 -35.30 12.33
CA PHE A 10 34.12 -34.78 10.98
C PHE A 10 32.80 -34.69 10.20
N SER A 11 31.97 -35.73 10.22
CA SER A 11 30.66 -35.73 9.57
C SER A 11 29.72 -34.68 10.16
N ALA A 12 29.74 -34.47 11.48
CA ALA A 12 28.98 -33.41 12.13
C ALA A 12 29.44 -32.02 11.69
N ALA A 13 30.75 -31.79 11.60
CA ALA A 13 31.31 -30.52 11.11
C ALA A 13 30.91 -30.25 9.65
N VAL A 14 30.98 -31.28 8.78
CA VAL A 14 30.54 -31.18 7.38
C VAL A 14 29.03 -30.91 7.30
N ALA A 15 28.21 -31.58 8.10
CA ALA A 15 26.76 -31.37 8.11
C ALA A 15 26.37 -29.96 8.56
N VAL A 16 27.03 -29.43 9.60
CA VAL A 16 26.84 -28.03 10.03
C VAL A 16 27.29 -27.07 8.93
N GLY A 17 28.44 -27.32 8.30
CA GLY A 17 28.92 -26.54 7.15
C GLY A 17 27.89 -26.51 6.01
N ALA A 18 27.41 -27.67 5.58
CA ALA A 18 26.38 -27.78 4.54
C ALA A 18 25.07 -27.08 4.93
N LEU A 19 24.62 -27.23 6.18
CA LEU A 19 23.43 -26.55 6.69
C LEU A 19 23.61 -25.03 6.64
N THR A 20 24.76 -24.51 7.04
CA THR A 20 25.03 -23.07 7.00
C THR A 20 25.04 -22.53 5.57
N MET A 21 25.62 -23.26 4.61
CA MET A 21 25.61 -22.89 3.19
C MET A 21 24.21 -22.96 2.56
N ALA A 22 23.45 -24.02 2.85
CA ALA A 22 22.07 -24.14 2.39
C ALA A 22 21.22 -23.00 2.96
N TRP A 23 21.40 -22.69 4.24
CA TRP A 23 20.70 -21.63 4.91
C TRP A 23 21.05 -20.24 4.35
N THR A 24 22.31 -19.97 4.01
CA THR A 24 22.70 -18.71 3.36
C THR A 24 22.16 -18.60 1.94
N ALA A 25 22.18 -19.69 1.16
CA ALA A 25 21.62 -19.73 -0.19
C ALA A 25 20.10 -19.46 -0.18
N VAL A 26 19.35 -20.11 0.72
CA VAL A 26 17.91 -19.85 0.91
C VAL A 26 17.65 -18.40 1.26
N ARG A 27 18.47 -17.81 2.16
CA ARG A 27 18.34 -16.39 2.50
C ARG A 27 18.65 -15.46 1.31
N ALA A 28 19.62 -15.79 0.47
CA ALA A 28 19.95 -15.01 -0.71
C ALA A 28 18.83 -15.07 -1.77
N ALA A 29 18.32 -16.27 -2.06
CA ALA A 29 17.19 -16.46 -2.96
C ALA A 29 15.94 -15.69 -2.49
N ASN A 30 15.61 -15.79 -1.20
CA ASN A 30 14.50 -15.05 -0.61
C ASN A 30 14.67 -13.52 -0.71
N ALA A 31 15.91 -13.02 -0.59
CA ALA A 31 16.19 -11.60 -0.75
C ALA A 31 15.99 -11.15 -2.21
N GLN A 32 16.41 -11.96 -3.18
CA GLN A 32 16.16 -11.69 -4.60
C GLN A 32 14.66 -11.65 -4.91
N THR A 33 13.90 -12.66 -4.50
CA THR A 33 12.44 -12.69 -4.69
C THR A 33 11.75 -11.49 -4.03
N ALA A 34 12.24 -11.05 -2.86
CA ALA A 34 11.74 -9.85 -2.21
C ALA A 34 11.99 -8.57 -3.03
N PHE A 35 13.18 -8.45 -3.65
CA PHE A 35 13.49 -7.35 -4.56
C PHE A 35 12.68 -7.40 -5.84
N GLU A 36 12.46 -8.58 -6.42
CA GLU A 36 11.62 -8.76 -7.60
C GLU A 36 10.17 -8.34 -7.31
N LEU A 37 9.63 -8.74 -6.15
CA LEU A 37 8.31 -8.27 -5.71
C LEU A 37 8.28 -6.75 -5.53
N ALA A 38 9.28 -6.17 -4.85
CA ALA A 38 9.36 -4.73 -4.65
C ALA A 38 9.44 -3.95 -5.98
N ARG A 39 10.23 -4.45 -6.95
CA ARG A 39 10.27 -3.89 -8.31
C ARG A 39 8.93 -4.03 -9.00
N GLY A 40 8.29 -5.20 -8.96
CA GLY A 40 6.99 -5.40 -9.58
C GLY A 40 5.90 -4.48 -9.01
N LEU A 41 5.94 -4.19 -7.70
CA LEU A 41 5.04 -3.21 -7.07
C LEU A 41 5.30 -1.78 -7.56
N GLN A 42 6.58 -1.39 -7.65
CA GLN A 42 6.97 -0.11 -8.23
C GLN A 42 6.54 -0.01 -9.70
N ASP A 43 6.92 -0.99 -10.53
CA ASP A 43 6.64 -1.03 -11.96
C ASP A 43 5.14 -0.93 -12.25
N LYS A 44 4.29 -1.53 -11.39
CA LYS A 44 2.83 -1.37 -11.49
C LYS A 44 2.36 0.05 -11.20
N LEU A 45 2.91 0.70 -10.17
CA LEU A 45 2.60 2.09 -9.80
C LEU A 45 3.09 3.12 -10.83
N ILE A 46 4.15 2.81 -11.57
CA ILE A 46 4.70 3.68 -12.62
C ILE A 46 4.38 3.17 -14.03
N SER A 47 3.45 2.22 -14.15
CA SER A 47 3.07 1.66 -15.44
C SER A 47 2.47 2.74 -16.35
N PRO A 48 2.55 2.59 -17.69
CA PRO A 48 1.97 3.56 -18.62
C PRO A 48 0.48 3.85 -18.35
N ASP A 49 -0.28 2.85 -17.95
CA ASP A 49 -1.71 2.98 -17.66
C ASP A 49 -1.95 3.81 -16.39
N ILE A 50 -1.17 3.58 -15.33
CA ILE A 50 -1.25 4.37 -14.09
C ILE A 50 -0.72 5.79 -14.30
N ALA A 51 0.32 5.97 -15.12
CA ALA A 51 0.80 7.29 -15.49
C ALA A 51 -0.28 8.08 -16.25
N ALA A 52 -0.95 7.46 -17.23
CA ALA A 52 -2.06 8.08 -17.94
C ALA A 52 -3.23 8.41 -17.01
N THR A 53 -3.53 7.53 -16.06
CA THR A 53 -4.55 7.74 -15.01
C THR A 53 -4.21 8.96 -14.16
N ARG A 54 -2.97 9.06 -13.67
CA ARG A 54 -2.48 10.24 -12.92
C ARG A 54 -2.65 11.50 -13.74
N ASP A 55 -2.22 11.50 -15.00
CA ASP A 55 -2.23 12.69 -15.83
C ASP A 55 -3.67 13.16 -16.10
N ARG A 56 -4.63 12.24 -16.27
CA ARG A 56 -6.07 12.56 -16.36
C ARG A 56 -6.63 13.14 -15.07
N LEU A 57 -6.30 12.56 -13.91
CA LEU A 57 -6.72 13.08 -12.60
C LEU A 57 -6.14 14.47 -12.33
N GLU A 58 -4.88 14.70 -12.70
CA GLU A 58 -4.23 16.02 -12.60
C GLU A 58 -4.89 17.05 -13.53
N ALA A 59 -5.16 16.67 -14.78
CA ALA A 59 -5.87 17.52 -15.73
C ALA A 59 -7.27 17.87 -15.22
N TYR A 60 -8.00 16.90 -14.64
CA TYR A 60 -9.31 17.14 -14.03
C TYR A 60 -9.22 18.11 -12.85
N ARG A 61 -8.20 17.95 -12.00
CA ARG A 61 -7.97 18.79 -10.81
C ARG A 61 -7.63 20.23 -11.18
N LEU A 62 -6.73 20.42 -12.14
CA LEU A 62 -6.23 21.74 -12.57
C LEU A 62 -7.12 22.41 -13.61
N GLY A 63 -7.96 21.64 -14.28
CA GLY A 63 -8.81 22.09 -15.36
C GLY A 63 -9.93 23.04 -14.93
N PRO A 64 -10.71 23.54 -15.92
CA PRO A 64 -11.90 24.34 -15.65
C PRO A 64 -12.93 23.56 -14.82
N ARG A 65 -13.93 24.27 -14.29
CA ARG A 65 -14.98 23.65 -13.46
C ARG A 65 -15.60 22.44 -14.20
N PRO A 66 -15.57 21.24 -13.61
CA PRO A 66 -15.94 20.04 -14.32
C PRO A 66 -17.46 19.92 -14.40
N THR A 67 -17.92 19.23 -15.44
CA THR A 67 -19.33 18.82 -15.57
C THR A 67 -19.56 17.50 -14.82
N PRO A 68 -20.81 17.15 -14.47
CA PRO A 68 -21.13 15.84 -13.90
C PRO A 68 -20.68 14.68 -14.79
N ASP A 69 -20.85 14.79 -16.11
CA ASP A 69 -20.45 13.74 -17.06
C ASP A 69 -18.92 13.55 -17.14
N ALA A 70 -18.17 14.65 -17.18
CA ALA A 70 -16.71 14.59 -17.12
C ALA A 70 -16.23 14.03 -15.78
N THR A 71 -16.91 14.36 -14.68
CA THR A 71 -16.58 13.85 -13.35
C THR A 71 -16.82 12.34 -13.26
N ARG A 72 -17.97 11.85 -13.76
CA ARG A 72 -18.25 10.40 -13.81
C ARG A 72 -17.19 9.62 -14.58
N ALA A 73 -16.66 10.18 -15.67
CA ALA A 73 -15.56 9.56 -16.41
C ALA A 73 -14.28 9.44 -15.58
N VAL A 74 -13.98 10.45 -14.74
CA VAL A 74 -12.77 10.51 -13.91
C VAL A 74 -12.89 9.71 -12.60
N VAL A 75 -14.11 9.41 -12.14
CA VAL A 75 -14.32 8.53 -10.98
C VAL A 75 -13.69 7.15 -11.20
N HIS A 76 -13.73 6.62 -12.42
CA HIS A 76 -13.03 5.37 -12.71
C HIS A 76 -11.52 5.49 -12.47
N ASP A 77 -10.89 6.55 -13.01
CA ASP A 77 -9.46 6.83 -12.82
C ASP A 77 -9.10 7.03 -11.34
N TYR A 78 -9.98 7.68 -10.58
CA TYR A 78 -9.84 7.87 -9.14
C TYR A 78 -9.70 6.53 -8.41
N PHE A 79 -10.59 5.57 -8.69
CA PHE A 79 -10.55 4.25 -8.06
C PHE A 79 -9.38 3.40 -8.56
N VAL A 80 -9.05 3.45 -9.86
CA VAL A 80 -7.87 2.77 -10.41
C VAL A 80 -6.61 3.16 -9.64
N MET A 81 -6.46 4.46 -9.35
CA MET A 81 -5.31 4.97 -8.62
C MET A 81 -5.33 4.56 -7.14
N LEU A 82 -6.50 4.56 -6.47
CA LEU A 82 -6.61 4.03 -5.10
C LEU A 82 -6.23 2.55 -5.02
N TRP A 83 -6.74 1.72 -5.93
CA TRP A 83 -6.40 0.30 -5.96
C TRP A 83 -4.92 0.05 -6.25
N ALA A 84 -4.27 0.91 -7.02
CA ALA A 84 -2.83 0.84 -7.23
C ALA A 84 -2.06 1.04 -5.92
N PHE A 85 -2.46 2.02 -5.10
CA PHE A 85 -1.88 2.24 -3.77
C PHE A 85 -2.22 1.14 -2.78
N GLU A 86 -3.46 0.65 -2.77
CA GLU A 86 -3.87 -0.48 -1.94
C GLU A 86 -3.04 -1.73 -2.25
N HIS A 87 -2.87 -2.06 -3.53
CA HIS A 87 -2.04 -3.17 -3.96
C HIS A 87 -0.58 -3.00 -3.54
N ALA A 88 -0.04 -1.78 -3.63
CA ALA A 88 1.29 -1.46 -3.12
C ALA A 88 1.39 -1.62 -1.60
N ASN A 89 0.36 -1.20 -0.86
CA ASN A 89 0.28 -1.35 0.59
C ASN A 89 0.31 -2.83 1.00
N VAL A 90 -0.58 -3.65 0.44
CA VAL A 90 -0.66 -5.08 0.71
C VAL A 90 0.65 -5.78 0.35
N GLY A 91 1.25 -5.43 -0.80
CA GLY A 91 2.54 -5.96 -1.21
C GLY A 91 3.68 -5.60 -0.24
N ARG A 92 3.71 -4.34 0.21
CA ARG A 92 4.66 -3.87 1.22
C ARG A 92 4.49 -4.59 2.55
N GLU A 93 3.25 -4.74 3.03
CA GLU A 93 2.97 -5.48 4.27
C GLU A 93 3.48 -6.92 4.21
N SER A 94 3.28 -7.60 3.08
CA SER A 94 3.80 -8.96 2.85
C SER A 94 5.32 -9.01 3.00
N LEU A 95 6.03 -8.02 2.44
CA LEU A 95 7.47 -7.89 2.60
C LEU A 95 7.85 -7.63 4.07
N VAL A 96 7.17 -6.72 4.76
CA VAL A 96 7.45 -6.37 6.16
C VAL A 96 7.25 -7.55 7.10
N ARG A 97 6.15 -8.30 6.96
CA ARG A 97 5.86 -9.50 7.78
C ARG A 97 6.96 -10.56 7.69
N ARG A 98 7.69 -10.60 6.56
CA ARG A 98 8.78 -11.56 6.31
C ARG A 98 10.18 -11.02 6.65
N ARG A 99 10.30 -9.79 7.20
CA ARG A 99 11.58 -9.09 7.39
C ARG A 99 12.59 -9.82 8.27
N ARG A 100 12.14 -10.40 9.39
CA ARG A 100 13.02 -11.08 10.35
C ARG A 100 13.54 -12.43 9.82
N VAL A 101 12.72 -13.15 9.07
CA VAL A 101 13.03 -14.52 8.60
C VAL A 101 13.79 -14.47 7.27
N ASN A 102 13.33 -13.65 6.33
CA ASN A 102 13.76 -13.66 4.94
C ASN A 102 14.65 -12.47 4.54
N ARG A 103 15.09 -11.65 5.51
CA ARG A 103 15.93 -10.46 5.28
C ARG A 103 15.37 -9.51 4.21
N THR A 104 14.05 -9.36 4.11
CA THR A 104 13.37 -8.48 3.12
C THR A 104 13.58 -6.98 3.37
N GLY A 105 14.28 -6.60 4.45
CA GLY A 105 14.50 -5.21 4.85
C GLY A 105 15.06 -4.29 3.75
N PRO A 106 16.08 -4.70 2.97
CA PRO A 106 16.57 -3.92 1.84
C PRO A 106 15.52 -3.71 0.75
N ALA A 107 14.70 -4.72 0.42
CA ALA A 107 13.64 -4.62 -0.57
C ALA A 107 12.52 -3.66 -0.13
N VAL A 108 12.14 -3.68 1.16
CA VAL A 108 11.20 -2.70 1.74
C VAL A 108 11.77 -1.28 1.62
N ARG A 109 13.04 -1.07 1.99
CA ARG A 109 13.66 0.27 1.86
C ARG A 109 13.71 0.75 0.41
N PHE A 110 14.01 -0.15 -0.53
CA PHE A 110 13.99 0.15 -1.95
C PHE A 110 12.60 0.61 -2.37
N LEU A 111 11.56 -0.17 -2.07
CA LEU A 111 10.17 0.18 -2.38
C LEU A 111 9.79 1.54 -1.78
N ASP A 112 9.99 1.71 -0.47
CA ASP A 112 9.65 2.93 0.27
C ASP A 112 10.33 4.17 -0.34
N THR A 113 11.59 4.03 -0.76
CA THR A 113 12.32 5.13 -1.41
C THR A 113 11.77 5.42 -2.80
N SER A 114 11.48 4.37 -3.59
CA SER A 114 10.98 4.50 -4.96
C SER A 114 9.59 5.11 -5.05
N ILE A 115 8.71 4.85 -4.07
CA ILE A 115 7.32 5.34 -4.08
C ILE A 115 7.13 6.63 -3.28
N ARG A 116 8.15 7.08 -2.53
CA ARG A 116 8.08 8.24 -1.62
C ARG A 116 7.47 9.47 -2.29
N TRP A 117 8.01 9.87 -3.44
CA TRP A 117 7.55 11.06 -4.16
C TRP A 117 6.07 10.96 -4.55
N HIS A 118 5.64 9.76 -4.99
CA HIS A 118 4.23 9.54 -5.34
C HIS A 118 3.33 9.72 -4.12
N LEU A 119 3.70 9.17 -2.96
CA LEU A 119 2.93 9.32 -1.74
C LEU A 119 2.90 10.77 -1.25
N GLU A 120 4.02 11.49 -1.31
CA GLU A 120 4.10 12.91 -0.93
C GLU A 120 3.15 13.75 -1.79
N HIS A 121 3.23 13.57 -3.11
CA HIS A 121 2.37 14.26 -4.06
C HIS A 121 0.90 13.94 -3.80
N TRP A 122 0.54 12.66 -3.81
CA TRP A 122 -0.86 12.25 -3.74
C TRP A 122 -1.50 12.48 -2.39
N ALA A 123 -0.78 12.36 -1.27
CA ALA A 123 -1.33 12.71 0.04
C ALA A 123 -1.77 14.18 0.12
N THR A 124 -1.09 15.09 -0.59
CA THR A 124 -1.49 16.51 -0.65
C THR A 124 -2.61 16.78 -1.64
N VAL A 125 -2.67 16.01 -2.73
CA VAL A 125 -3.63 16.19 -3.82
C VAL A 125 -4.98 15.56 -3.51
N TRP A 126 -4.99 14.40 -2.85
CA TRP A 126 -6.17 13.56 -2.69
C TRP A 126 -7.38 14.26 -2.07
N PRO A 127 -7.24 15.01 -0.95
CA PRO A 127 -8.39 15.68 -0.33
C PRO A 127 -9.09 16.66 -1.27
N ARG A 128 -8.31 17.42 -2.05
CA ARG A 128 -8.84 18.41 -3.01
C ARG A 128 -9.52 17.74 -4.20
N LEU A 129 -8.94 16.64 -4.68
CA LEU A 129 -9.52 15.84 -5.76
C LEU A 129 -10.87 15.25 -5.32
N ARG A 130 -10.90 14.64 -4.13
CA ARG A 130 -12.11 14.05 -3.54
C ARG A 130 -13.22 15.08 -3.35
N SER A 131 -12.92 16.22 -2.72
CA SER A 131 -13.89 17.33 -2.55
C SER A 131 -14.47 17.75 -3.89
N ARG A 132 -13.63 17.96 -4.90
CA ARG A 132 -14.07 18.38 -6.24
C ARG A 132 -15.02 17.36 -6.90
N VAL A 133 -14.77 16.07 -6.72
CA VAL A 133 -15.65 15.00 -7.23
C VAL A 133 -17.00 15.05 -6.51
N VAL A 134 -17.00 15.06 -5.18
CA VAL A 134 -18.22 15.12 -4.35
C VAL A 134 -19.03 16.38 -4.65
N ASP A 135 -18.39 17.54 -4.71
CA ASP A 135 -19.05 18.82 -4.99
C ASP A 135 -19.71 18.85 -6.38
N THR A 136 -19.13 18.14 -7.36
CA THR A 136 -19.65 18.13 -8.74
C THR A 136 -20.75 17.11 -8.93
N LEU A 137 -20.67 15.95 -8.28
CA LEU A 137 -21.71 14.92 -8.34
C LEU A 137 -22.89 15.22 -7.41
N GLY A 138 -22.66 15.97 -6.32
CA GLY A 138 -23.66 16.26 -5.30
C GLY A 138 -23.98 15.07 -4.39
N GLU A 139 -23.16 14.02 -4.41
CA GLU A 139 -23.32 12.80 -3.62
C GLU A 139 -21.97 12.37 -3.00
N PRO A 140 -21.99 11.75 -1.80
CA PRO A 140 -20.79 11.19 -1.19
C PRO A 140 -20.16 10.11 -2.06
N LEU A 141 -18.82 10.04 -2.06
CA LEU A 141 -18.09 9.01 -2.78
C LEU A 141 -17.95 7.76 -1.90
N ASP A 142 -18.25 6.58 -2.44
CA ASP A 142 -18.05 5.32 -1.73
C ASP A 142 -16.60 4.81 -1.84
N ASP A 143 -15.65 5.61 -1.37
CA ASP A 143 -14.22 5.29 -1.41
C ASP A 143 -13.68 4.73 -0.10
N HIS A 144 -14.53 4.61 0.91
CA HIS A 144 -14.22 4.21 2.28
C HIS A 144 -13.42 2.92 2.43
N GLN A 145 -13.58 1.97 1.49
CA GLN A 145 -12.84 0.70 1.50
C GLN A 145 -11.46 0.80 0.83
N SER A 146 -11.31 1.69 -0.15
CA SER A 146 -10.09 1.77 -0.98
C SER A 146 -9.13 2.85 -0.48
N ILE A 147 -9.67 3.95 0.05
CA ILE A 147 -8.86 5.08 0.54
C ILE A 147 -7.93 4.73 1.71
N PRO A 148 -8.26 3.81 2.65
CA PRO A 148 -7.33 3.41 3.71
C PRO A 148 -6.01 2.86 3.16
N GLY A 149 -6.03 2.18 2.01
CA GLY A 149 -4.82 1.65 1.38
C GLY A 149 -3.79 2.74 1.05
N LEU A 150 -4.24 3.91 0.58
CA LEU A 150 -3.39 5.09 0.38
C LEU A 150 -2.92 5.68 1.72
N LEU A 151 -3.82 5.84 2.68
CA LEU A 151 -3.49 6.48 3.97
C LEU A 151 -2.49 5.65 4.77
N ASP A 152 -2.72 4.35 4.90
CA ASP A 152 -1.85 3.43 5.64
C ASP A 152 -0.48 3.30 4.98
N LEU A 153 -0.43 3.25 3.65
CA LEU A 153 0.84 3.25 2.91
C LEU A 153 1.61 4.56 3.12
N THR A 154 0.91 5.70 3.08
CA THR A 154 1.49 7.01 3.32
C THR A 154 2.06 7.11 4.74
N ASP A 155 1.28 6.75 5.76
CA ASP A 155 1.73 6.74 7.15
C ASP A 155 2.93 5.80 7.34
N ALA A 156 2.94 4.66 6.67
CA ALA A 156 4.01 3.68 6.82
C ALA A 156 5.32 4.06 6.12
N VAL A 157 5.30 4.98 5.16
CA VAL A 157 6.47 5.41 4.36
C VAL A 157 6.94 6.82 4.71
N LEU A 158 6.00 7.75 4.91
CA LEU A 158 6.26 9.16 5.22
C LEU A 158 6.10 9.49 6.71
N GLY A 159 5.42 8.63 7.47
CA GLY A 159 4.97 8.93 8.82
C GLY A 159 3.64 9.72 8.85
N PRO A 160 3.07 9.94 10.05
CA PRO A 160 1.79 10.63 10.19
C PRO A 160 1.87 12.09 9.72
N THR A 161 1.10 12.44 8.69
CA THR A 161 1.00 13.82 8.20
C THR A 161 -0.32 14.48 8.59
N ALA A 162 -0.35 15.81 8.63
CA ALA A 162 -1.60 16.55 8.92
C ALA A 162 -2.68 16.26 7.85
N ALA A 163 -2.29 16.23 6.57
CA ALA A 163 -3.21 15.96 5.46
C ALA A 163 -3.86 14.57 5.55
N VAL A 164 -3.07 13.53 5.87
CA VAL A 164 -3.59 12.17 6.06
C VAL A 164 -4.54 12.08 7.26
N ARG A 165 -4.20 12.73 8.38
CA ARG A 165 -5.08 12.76 9.57
C ARG A 165 -6.40 13.46 9.29
N GLU A 166 -6.36 14.61 8.63
CA GLU A 166 -7.56 15.36 8.27
C GLU A 166 -8.47 14.55 7.35
N LEU A 167 -7.89 13.93 6.30
CA LEU A 167 -8.64 13.08 5.38
C LEU A 167 -9.25 11.87 6.11
N ARG A 168 -8.50 11.21 7.01
CA ARG A 168 -9.02 10.10 7.82
C ARG A 168 -10.22 10.52 8.67
N GLN A 169 -10.14 11.68 9.33
CA GLN A 169 -11.23 12.23 10.12
C GLN A 169 -12.48 12.55 9.29
N GLN A 170 -12.30 13.08 8.08
CA GLN A 170 -13.40 13.35 7.15
C GLN A 170 -14.13 12.05 6.77
N ILE A 171 -13.37 11.01 6.39
CA ILE A 171 -13.91 9.70 6.02
C ILE A 171 -14.66 9.06 7.19
N GLU A 172 -14.07 9.07 8.39
CA GLU A 172 -14.69 8.51 9.60
C GLU A 172 -16.00 9.24 9.96
N ALA A 173 -16.03 10.57 9.82
CA ALA A 173 -17.23 11.37 10.06
C ALA A 173 -18.34 11.05 9.04
N GLU A 174 -17.99 10.87 7.77
CA GLU A 174 -18.94 10.49 6.72
C GLU A 174 -19.52 9.09 6.96
N GLN A 175 -18.70 8.10 7.33
CA GLN A 175 -19.17 6.76 7.68
C GLN A 175 -20.10 6.77 8.90
N ALA A 176 -19.77 7.55 9.92
CA ALA A 176 -20.60 7.70 11.11
C ALA A 176 -21.97 8.32 10.77
N ALA A 177 -22.00 9.27 9.83
CA ALA A 177 -23.24 9.88 9.36
C ALA A 177 -24.13 8.92 8.53
N HIS A 178 -23.53 7.97 7.82
CA HIS A 178 -24.23 7.00 6.97
C HIS A 178 -24.57 5.68 7.68
N THR A 179 -24.06 5.44 8.90
CA THR A 179 -24.44 4.27 9.69
C THR A 179 -25.85 4.49 10.29
N PRO A 180 -26.86 3.67 9.94
CA PRO A 180 -28.19 3.82 10.50
C PRO A 180 -28.14 3.66 12.03
N ARG A 181 -28.65 4.67 12.73
CA ARG A 181 -28.74 4.69 14.20
C ARG A 181 -29.47 3.41 14.64
N PRO A 182 -28.91 2.60 15.56
CA PRO A 182 -29.61 1.40 16.02
C PRO A 182 -30.98 1.81 16.55
N LEU A 183 -32.03 1.15 16.05
CA LEU A 183 -33.39 1.31 16.55
C LEU A 183 -33.34 0.97 18.04
N LEU A 184 -33.42 2.00 18.89
CA LEU A 184 -33.60 1.81 20.32
C LEU A 184 -34.80 0.88 20.51
N PRO A 185 -34.71 -0.16 21.37
CA PRO A 185 -35.84 -1.03 21.62
C PRO A 185 -37.01 -0.17 22.08
N ARG A 186 -38.09 -0.18 21.28
CA ARG A 186 -39.37 0.38 21.72
C ARG A 186 -39.82 -0.46 22.91
N HIS A 187 -39.60 0.05 24.11
CA HIS A 187 -40.29 -0.45 25.29
C HIS A 187 -41.78 -0.18 25.09
N THR A 188 -42.52 -1.20 24.67
CA THR A 188 -43.98 -1.23 24.79
C THR A 188 -44.35 -1.35 26.27
N PRO A 189 -45.32 -0.55 26.74
CA PRO A 189 -45.79 -0.58 28.13
C PRO A 189 -46.52 -1.88 28.48
#